data_AF-B6QSG4-F1
#
_entry.id   AF-B6QSG4-F1
#
_cell.length_a   1.000
_cell.length_b   1.000
_cell.length_c   1.000
_cell.angle_alpha   90.00
_cell.angle_beta   90.00
_cell.angle_gamma   90.00
#
_symmetry.space_group_name_H-M   'P 1'
#
loop_
_entity.id
_entity.type
_entity.pdbx_description
1 polymer ?
#
loop_
_entity_poly.entity_id
_entity_poly.type
_entity_poly.pdbx_seq_one_letter_code
_entity_poly.pdbx_strand_id
1 'polypeptide(L)'
;MDSIPRTYPPKRWNPEFLTDRKFKEETPYVKLKNDIRSVFGDIENFMQDSEESLPSDQVDEVIEFCHGVCSDDLRSGVAAGGRYQRSWLDDRGYSHETGSGLSRRYTGNSLTPSQLYQILQARRYDNAVMPDADRRLIYITKMSPHYVLAITETAPWHEVESLRDALWKHLASQMSIKVILPQNFPIFHLEFHLPYLSLRQAPPEPHSPEANNGRAWTDLSFLEPEKGKLQHRGVFEAQISFVIVGSDNYRWDGYCFAFDDEEELLDDDSDAVRMDPISWNGKSCTYNANHPIWDPRKYFLAVFESRMTQVLAEFECLIRMIAKNIKQYVGETL
;
A
#
# COMPACT_ATOMS: atom_id res chain seq x y z
N MET A 1 -12.08 42.58 19.98
CA MET A 1 -10.85 41.81 19.76
C MET A 1 -10.95 41.23 18.37
N ASP A 2 -10.38 41.94 17.41
CA ASP A 2 -10.44 41.57 16.00
C ASP A 2 -9.53 40.38 15.75
N SER A 3 -10.13 39.25 15.39
CA SER A 3 -9.41 38.06 14.95
C SER A 3 -8.78 38.34 13.59
N ILE A 4 -7.47 38.58 13.59
CA ILE A 4 -6.67 38.68 12.37
C ILE A 4 -6.81 37.35 11.62
N PRO A 5 -7.29 37.33 10.35
CA PRO A 5 -7.30 36.12 9.56
C PRO A 5 -5.85 35.67 9.36
N ARG A 6 -5.51 34.45 9.80
CA ARG A 6 -4.25 33.81 9.40
C ARG A 6 -4.33 33.53 7.90
N THR A 7 -3.86 34.47 7.09
CA THR A 7 -3.56 34.24 5.68
C THR A 7 -2.34 33.33 5.61
N TYR A 8 -2.58 32.03 5.63
CA TYR A 8 -1.54 31.07 5.25
C TYR A 8 -1.17 31.37 3.79
N PRO A 9 0.13 31.49 3.45
CA PRO A 9 0.53 31.59 2.06
C PRO A 9 0.00 30.39 1.29
N PRO A 10 -0.37 30.55 0.01
CA PRO A 10 -0.85 29.42 -0.79
C PRO A 10 0.18 28.30 -0.74
N LYS A 11 -0.24 27.08 -0.38
CA LYS A 11 0.61 25.89 -0.50
C LYS A 11 1.00 25.76 -1.97
N ARG A 12 2.27 25.98 -2.28
CA ARG A 12 2.81 25.89 -3.64
C ARG A 12 3.73 24.69 -3.71
N TRP A 13 3.73 24.04 -4.87
CA TRP A 13 4.72 23.01 -5.17
C TRP A 13 6.10 23.64 -5.13
N ASN A 14 7.03 23.08 -4.35
CA ASN A 14 8.39 23.59 -4.29
C ASN A 14 9.03 23.45 -5.68
N PRO A 15 9.51 24.53 -6.31
CA PRO A 15 10.19 24.46 -7.61
C PRO A 15 11.40 23.51 -7.64
N GLU A 16 12.02 23.24 -6.48
CA GLU A 16 13.11 22.26 -6.37
C GLU A 16 12.68 20.84 -6.77
N PHE A 17 11.41 20.49 -6.62
CA PHE A 17 10.89 19.20 -7.06
C PHE A 17 10.80 19.08 -8.59
N LEU A 18 10.96 20.19 -9.32
CA LEU A 18 10.94 20.20 -10.79
C LEU A 18 12.33 19.97 -11.39
N THR A 19 13.39 19.96 -10.57
CA THR A 19 14.75 19.72 -11.02
C THR A 19 15.17 18.29 -10.69
N ASP A 20 15.97 17.68 -11.56
CA ASP A 20 16.60 16.38 -11.27
C ASP A 20 17.71 16.61 -10.25
N ARG A 21 17.41 16.33 -8.98
CA ARG A 21 18.31 16.60 -7.86
C ARG A 21 19.38 15.53 -7.70
N LYS A 22 19.30 14.45 -8.48
CA LYS A 22 20.20 13.29 -8.40
C LYS A 22 20.33 12.70 -6.99
N PHE A 23 19.25 12.74 -6.21
CA PHE A 23 19.19 12.14 -4.88
C PHE A 23 19.27 10.60 -4.97
N LYS A 24 20.27 9.98 -4.34
CA LYS A 24 20.58 8.52 -4.44
C LYS A 24 20.61 7.81 -3.09
N GLU A 25 19.83 8.28 -2.12
CA GLU A 25 19.79 7.63 -0.83
C GLU A 25 19.06 6.29 -0.92
N GLU A 26 19.77 5.21 -0.61
CA GLU A 26 19.24 3.84 -0.64
C GLU A 26 19.61 3.04 0.62
N THR A 27 20.24 3.67 1.62
CA THR A 27 20.71 2.95 2.81
C THR A 27 19.53 2.60 3.71
N PRO A 28 19.28 1.30 3.99
CA PRO A 28 18.19 0.91 4.87
C PRO A 28 18.35 1.50 6.27
N TYR A 29 17.30 2.13 6.76
CA TYR A 29 17.31 2.81 8.05
C TYR A 29 17.65 1.88 9.22
N VAL A 30 17.11 0.66 9.22
CA VAL A 30 17.39 -0.33 10.28
C VAL A 30 18.87 -0.70 10.37
N LYS A 31 19.62 -0.67 9.25
CA LYS A 31 21.06 -0.92 9.25
C LYS A 31 21.82 0.21 9.95
N LEU A 32 21.41 1.46 9.74
CA LEU A 32 21.99 2.63 10.42
C LEU A 32 21.76 2.57 11.94
N LYS A 33 20.61 2.05 12.37
CA LYS A 33 20.24 1.95 13.79
C LYS A 33 20.90 0.76 14.49
N ASN A 34 21.07 -0.38 13.82
CA ASN A 34 21.72 -1.56 14.41
C ASN A 34 23.22 -1.35 14.73
N ASP A 35 23.89 -0.42 14.06
CA ASP A 35 25.23 0.03 14.45
C ASP A 35 25.25 0.73 15.84
N ILE A 36 24.09 1.16 16.33
CA ILE A 36 23.85 1.73 17.65
C ILE A 36 23.10 0.69 18.50
N ARG A 37 23.81 -0.33 19.02
CA ARG A 37 23.32 -1.41 19.91
C ARG A 37 21.86 -1.25 20.40
N SER A 38 20.89 -1.67 19.59
CA SER A 38 19.49 -1.68 20.00
C SER A 38 19.13 -2.99 20.70
N VAL A 39 18.23 -2.91 21.67
CA VAL A 39 17.71 -4.05 22.47
C VAL A 39 16.40 -4.58 21.88
N PHE A 40 15.79 -3.84 20.95
CA PHE A 40 14.46 -4.13 20.39
C PHE A 40 14.52 -4.95 19.10
N GLY A 41 13.42 -5.62 18.76
CA GLY A 41 13.27 -6.31 17.46
C GLY A 41 13.28 -5.35 16.27
N ASP A 42 13.49 -5.86 15.06
CA ASP A 42 13.67 -5.01 13.87
C ASP A 42 12.46 -4.10 13.57
N ILE A 43 11.23 -4.57 13.79
CA ILE A 43 10.00 -3.79 13.59
C ILE A 43 9.84 -2.71 14.68
N GLU A 44 10.08 -3.07 15.94
CA GLU A 44 10.04 -2.10 17.06
C GLU A 44 11.06 -0.99 16.84
N ASN A 45 12.28 -1.35 16.41
CA ASN A 45 13.32 -0.41 16.02
C ASN A 45 12.88 0.52 14.90
N PHE A 46 12.24 -0.06 13.87
CA PHE A 46 11.69 0.70 12.77
C PHE A 46 10.60 1.65 13.24
N MET A 47 9.72 1.29 14.19
CA MET A 47 8.57 2.11 14.58
C MET A 47 8.88 3.19 15.64
N GLN A 48 9.89 3.03 16.49
CA GLN A 48 10.07 3.82 17.73
C GLN A 48 11.03 5.04 17.70
N ASP A 49 11.34 5.68 16.57
CA ASP A 49 12.39 6.74 16.57
C ASP A 49 11.95 8.18 16.89
N SER A 50 12.92 8.99 17.34
CA SER A 50 12.80 10.01 18.40
C SER A 50 12.57 11.48 18.02
N GLU A 51 12.41 11.86 16.75
CA GLU A 51 12.23 13.28 16.39
C GLU A 51 10.75 13.68 16.18
N GLU A 52 9.93 12.78 15.63
CA GLU A 52 8.47 12.93 15.50
C GLU A 52 7.82 11.55 15.70
N SER A 53 7.81 11.07 16.95
CA SER A 53 7.26 9.75 17.28
C SER A 53 5.74 9.74 17.12
N LEU A 54 5.20 8.72 16.44
CA LEU A 54 3.78 8.38 16.56
C LEU A 54 3.45 8.14 18.05
N PRO A 55 2.22 8.45 18.50
CA PRO A 55 1.75 8.04 19.83
C PRO A 55 1.99 6.55 20.08
N SER A 56 2.33 6.18 21.32
CA SER A 56 2.64 4.77 21.71
C SER A 56 1.59 3.80 21.18
N ASP A 57 0.31 4.11 21.37
CA ASP A 57 -0.81 3.26 20.95
C ASP A 57 -0.77 2.93 19.45
N GLN A 58 -0.34 3.86 18.59
CA GLN A 58 -0.23 3.64 17.15
C GLN A 58 0.93 2.71 16.80
N VAL A 59 2.02 2.81 17.55
CA VAL A 59 3.20 1.93 17.42
C VAL A 59 2.84 0.52 17.90
N ASP A 60 2.12 0.43 19.02
CA ASP A 60 1.71 -0.82 19.64
C ASP A 60 0.79 -1.64 18.73
N GLU A 61 -0.16 -1.00 18.02
CA GLU A 61 -1.03 -1.67 17.04
C GLU A 61 -0.24 -2.36 15.91
N VAL A 62 0.81 -1.71 15.39
CA VAL A 62 1.66 -2.28 14.33
C VAL A 62 2.55 -3.41 14.86
N ILE A 63 3.09 -3.24 16.08
CA ILE A 63 3.90 -4.27 16.75
C ILE A 63 3.06 -5.51 17.04
N GLU A 64 1.85 -5.33 17.57
CA GLU A 64 0.91 -6.42 17.88
C GLU A 64 0.54 -7.18 16.60
N PHE A 65 0.23 -6.47 15.51
CA PHE A 65 -0.04 -7.09 14.22
C PHE A 65 1.14 -7.94 13.73
N CYS A 66 2.37 -7.46 13.96
CA CYS A 66 3.59 -8.16 13.54
C CYS A 66 4.13 -9.15 14.57
N HIS A 67 3.39 -9.43 15.64
CA HIS A 67 3.88 -10.31 16.69
C HIS A 67 4.18 -11.72 16.15
N GLY A 68 5.38 -12.23 16.46
CA GLY A 68 5.79 -13.59 16.12
C GLY A 68 6.46 -13.78 14.76
N VAL A 69 6.72 -12.71 13.98
CA VAL A 69 7.60 -12.79 12.80
C VAL A 69 9.03 -12.38 13.13
N CYS A 70 10.00 -13.02 12.47
CA CYS A 70 11.42 -12.70 12.61
C CYS A 70 12.11 -12.53 11.24
N SER A 71 13.14 -11.69 11.18
CA SER A 71 13.93 -11.43 9.97
C SER A 71 14.63 -12.67 9.42
N ASP A 72 14.94 -13.65 10.27
CA ASP A 72 15.52 -14.92 9.83
C ASP A 72 14.53 -15.77 9.00
N ASP A 73 13.22 -15.61 9.23
CA ASP A 73 12.18 -16.30 8.46
C ASP A 73 12.09 -15.75 7.03
N LEU A 74 12.25 -14.43 6.87
CA LEU A 74 12.33 -13.80 5.54
C LEU A 74 13.57 -14.25 4.78
N ARG A 75 14.74 -14.28 5.46
CA ARG A 75 16.03 -14.64 4.86
C ARG A 75 16.08 -16.10 4.41
N SER A 76 15.52 -16.99 5.22
CA SER A 76 15.48 -18.42 4.92
C SER A 76 14.44 -18.78 3.86
N GLY A 77 13.38 -17.99 3.70
CA GLY A 77 12.29 -18.25 2.76
C GLY A 77 11.38 -19.42 3.17
N VAL A 78 11.45 -19.86 4.43
CA VAL A 78 10.79 -21.07 4.93
C VAL A 78 9.44 -20.78 5.62
N ALA A 79 9.12 -19.51 5.89
CA ALA A 79 7.93 -19.12 6.63
C ALA A 79 6.62 -19.61 5.98
N ALA A 80 5.72 -20.23 6.77
CA ALA A 80 4.43 -20.70 6.29
C ALA A 80 3.55 -19.57 5.71
N GLY A 81 3.63 -18.36 6.29
CA GLY A 81 2.96 -17.15 5.78
C GLY A 81 3.69 -16.45 4.62
N GLY A 82 4.90 -16.89 4.27
CA GLY A 82 5.73 -16.34 3.18
C GLY A 82 5.48 -16.97 1.82
N ARG A 83 4.49 -17.86 1.67
CA ARG A 83 4.23 -18.58 0.42
C ARG A 83 3.30 -17.84 -0.55
N TYR A 84 2.48 -16.92 -0.06
CA TYR A 84 1.52 -16.21 -0.90
C TYR A 84 2.22 -15.09 -1.67
N GLN A 85 1.98 -15.05 -2.98
CA GLN A 85 2.52 -14.03 -3.88
C GLN A 85 1.50 -12.89 -4.01
N ARG A 86 1.59 -11.93 -3.09
CA ARG A 86 0.64 -10.82 -2.98
C ARG A 86 1.26 -9.46 -3.23
N SER A 87 2.46 -9.42 -3.78
CA SER A 87 3.11 -8.15 -4.09
C SER A 87 3.54 -8.06 -5.54
N TRP A 88 3.53 -6.84 -6.06
CA TRP A 88 4.03 -6.48 -7.38
C TRP A 88 4.99 -5.32 -7.24
N LEU A 89 6.07 -5.38 -8.02
CA LEU A 89 7.14 -4.39 -8.01
C LEU A 89 7.38 -3.89 -9.44
N ASP A 90 7.48 -2.57 -9.60
CA ASP A 90 7.87 -1.91 -10.85
C ASP A 90 8.92 -0.85 -10.55
N ASP A 91 10.18 -1.22 -10.81
CA ASP A 91 11.32 -0.31 -10.77
C ASP A 91 11.64 0.16 -12.19
N ARG A 92 11.82 1.47 -12.37
CA ARG A 92 12.14 2.10 -13.65
C ARG A 92 13.19 3.18 -13.51
N GLY A 93 14.11 3.22 -14.48
CA GLY A 93 15.00 4.37 -14.65
C GLY A 93 14.29 5.52 -15.35
N TYR A 94 14.77 6.73 -15.15
CA TYR A 94 14.37 7.89 -15.95
C TYR A 94 15.34 8.11 -17.11
N SER A 95 14.82 8.53 -18.25
CA SER A 95 15.62 9.01 -19.37
C SER A 95 15.08 10.34 -19.85
N HIS A 96 15.93 11.38 -19.86
CA HIS A 96 15.59 12.70 -20.38
C HIS A 96 15.33 12.69 -21.88
N GLU A 97 15.85 11.70 -22.62
CA GLU A 97 15.68 11.59 -24.07
C GLU A 97 14.30 11.05 -24.46
N THR A 98 13.83 10.02 -23.75
CA THR A 98 12.59 9.31 -24.05
C THR A 98 11.43 9.70 -23.12
N GLY A 99 11.70 10.41 -22.02
CA GLY A 99 10.72 10.78 -21.00
C GLY A 99 10.24 9.61 -20.12
N SER A 100 10.73 8.40 -20.37
CA SER A 100 10.51 7.18 -19.59
C SER A 100 11.69 6.25 -19.85
N GLY A 101 12.33 5.72 -18.81
CA GLY A 101 13.45 4.80 -18.96
C GLY A 101 13.03 3.33 -18.90
N LEU A 102 14.06 2.48 -18.83
CA LEU A 102 13.92 1.02 -18.85
C LEU A 102 13.40 0.49 -17.52
N SER A 103 12.50 -0.49 -17.58
CA SER A 103 12.01 -1.23 -16.42
C SER A 103 12.99 -2.35 -16.03
N ARG A 104 13.21 -2.55 -14.72
CA ARG A 104 13.90 -3.73 -14.20
C ARG A 104 13.01 -4.96 -14.42
N ARG A 105 13.64 -6.08 -14.81
CA ARG A 105 12.94 -7.36 -14.99
C ARG A 105 13.23 -8.26 -13.79
N TYR A 106 12.16 -8.78 -13.20
CA TYR A 106 12.21 -9.74 -12.09
C TYR A 106 11.65 -11.07 -12.53
N THR A 107 12.00 -12.13 -11.82
CA THR A 107 11.45 -13.47 -12.06
C THR A 107 10.06 -13.55 -11.45
N GLY A 108 9.04 -13.54 -12.31
CA GLY A 108 7.62 -13.54 -11.90
C GLY A 108 7.03 -12.14 -11.74
N ASN A 109 5.72 -12.02 -11.96
CA ASN A 109 4.98 -10.77 -11.80
C ASN A 109 4.49 -10.56 -10.36
N SER A 110 4.25 -11.66 -9.64
CA SER A 110 3.81 -11.70 -8.26
C SER A 110 4.95 -12.22 -7.35
N LEU A 111 5.22 -11.51 -6.26
CA LEU A 111 6.36 -11.75 -5.37
C LEU A 111 5.88 -12.13 -3.98
N THR A 112 6.49 -13.15 -3.39
CA THR A 112 6.41 -13.46 -1.96
C THR A 112 7.13 -12.40 -1.11
N PRO A 113 6.89 -12.32 0.21
CA PRO A 113 7.64 -11.42 1.09
C PRO A 113 9.15 -11.60 1.01
N SER A 114 9.64 -12.86 0.97
CA SER A 114 11.08 -13.15 0.89
C SER A 114 11.68 -12.74 -0.45
N GLN A 115 10.97 -12.96 -1.56
CA GLN A 115 11.42 -12.50 -2.88
C GLN A 115 11.46 -10.96 -2.95
N LEU A 116 10.43 -10.29 -2.45
CA LEU A 116 10.39 -8.84 -2.37
C LEU A 116 11.58 -8.31 -1.55
N TYR A 117 11.78 -8.84 -0.35
CA TYR A 117 12.91 -8.49 0.52
C TYR A 117 14.27 -8.68 -0.20
N GLN A 118 14.50 -9.84 -0.83
CA GLN A 118 15.74 -10.10 -1.56
C GLN A 118 15.99 -9.12 -2.71
N ILE A 119 14.94 -8.77 -3.46
CA ILE A 119 15.03 -7.81 -4.55
C ILE A 119 15.32 -6.40 -4.01
N LEU A 120 14.65 -5.99 -2.93
CA LEU A 120 14.82 -4.66 -2.33
C LEU A 120 16.20 -4.47 -1.68
N GLN A 121 16.89 -5.56 -1.31
CA GLN A 121 18.27 -5.50 -0.83
C GLN A 121 19.29 -5.24 -1.96
N ALA A 122 18.93 -5.42 -3.22
CA ALA A 122 19.81 -5.13 -4.35
C ALA A 122 19.97 -3.61 -4.54
N ARG A 123 21.16 -3.18 -5.01
CA ARG A 123 21.41 -1.76 -5.30
C ARG A 123 20.34 -1.17 -6.22
N ARG A 124 19.76 -0.07 -5.77
CA ARG A 124 18.76 0.75 -6.44
C ARG A 124 19.39 1.66 -7.49
N TYR A 125 20.60 2.16 -7.21
CA TYR A 125 21.32 3.06 -8.13
C TYR A 125 22.70 2.50 -8.49
N ASP A 126 23.19 2.89 -9.67
CA ASP A 126 24.52 2.53 -10.18
C ASP A 126 24.77 1.01 -10.14
N ASN A 127 23.70 0.24 -10.41
CA ASN A 127 23.78 -1.21 -10.48
C ASN A 127 24.46 -1.61 -11.80
N ALA A 128 25.41 -2.56 -11.73
CA ALA A 128 26.18 -2.97 -12.90
C ALA A 128 25.36 -3.72 -13.97
N VAL A 129 24.20 -4.28 -13.60
CA VAL A 129 23.40 -5.18 -14.43
C VAL A 129 22.01 -4.60 -14.72
N MET A 130 21.39 -3.98 -13.72
CA MET A 130 20.02 -3.45 -13.83
C MET A 130 20.02 -1.93 -14.00
N PRO A 131 19.04 -1.34 -14.72
CA PRO A 131 18.89 0.11 -14.78
C PRO A 131 18.64 0.70 -13.38
N ASP A 132 18.88 1.99 -13.18
CA ASP A 132 18.50 2.68 -11.94
C ASP A 132 16.99 2.54 -11.68
N ALA A 133 16.60 2.46 -10.42
CA ALA A 133 15.19 2.45 -10.01
C ALA A 133 14.80 3.85 -9.51
N ASP A 134 14.82 4.83 -10.43
CA ASP A 134 14.43 6.21 -10.15
C ASP A 134 12.97 6.29 -9.67
N ARG A 135 12.06 5.57 -10.34
CA ARG A 135 10.69 5.36 -9.90
C ARG A 135 10.50 3.92 -9.43
N ARG A 136 10.03 3.73 -8.20
CA ARG A 136 9.73 2.42 -7.62
C ARG A 136 8.27 2.36 -7.21
N LEU A 137 7.53 1.37 -7.68
CA LEU A 137 6.17 1.10 -7.22
C LEU A 137 6.09 -0.26 -6.54
N ILE A 138 5.54 -0.29 -5.34
CA ILE A 138 5.28 -1.50 -4.57
C ILE A 138 3.77 -1.56 -4.29
N TYR A 139 3.12 -2.58 -4.87
CA TYR A 139 1.74 -2.91 -4.59
C TYR A 139 1.69 -4.17 -3.73
N ILE A 140 0.91 -4.18 -2.65
CA ILE A 140 0.73 -5.34 -1.77
C ILE A 140 -0.75 -5.51 -1.46
N THR A 141 -1.29 -6.69 -1.79
CA THR A 141 -2.64 -7.10 -1.40
C THR A 141 -2.61 -7.89 -0.10
N LYS A 142 -3.68 -7.78 0.70
CA LYS A 142 -3.86 -8.50 1.98
C LYS A 142 -2.58 -8.48 2.82
N MET A 143 -2.12 -7.26 3.15
CA MET A 143 -0.90 -6.99 3.89
C MET A 143 -0.69 -7.98 5.04
N SER A 144 0.48 -8.63 5.09
CA SER A 144 0.83 -9.61 6.13
C SER A 144 2.02 -9.11 6.95
N PRO A 145 2.22 -9.63 8.17
CA PRO A 145 3.39 -9.30 8.99
C PRO A 145 4.73 -9.45 8.27
N HIS A 146 4.84 -10.45 7.38
CA HIS A 146 6.07 -10.70 6.62
C HIS A 146 6.32 -9.63 5.54
N TYR A 147 5.26 -9.09 4.93
CA TYR A 147 5.40 -7.96 4.00
C TYR A 147 5.76 -6.67 4.72
N VAL A 148 5.17 -6.42 5.90
CA VAL A 148 5.55 -5.30 6.76
C VAL A 148 7.03 -5.40 7.09
N LEU A 149 7.50 -6.58 7.50
CA LEU A 149 8.91 -6.80 7.80
C LEU A 149 9.82 -6.58 6.58
N ALA A 150 9.43 -7.07 5.39
CA ALA A 150 10.21 -6.87 4.16
C ALA A 150 10.39 -5.39 3.80
N ILE A 151 9.34 -4.57 3.94
CA ILE A 151 9.40 -3.13 3.69
C ILE A 151 10.23 -2.42 4.75
N THR A 152 9.94 -2.66 6.03
CA THR A 152 10.60 -1.96 7.16
C THR A 152 12.11 -2.25 7.23
N GLU A 153 12.53 -3.47 6.89
CA GLU A 153 13.94 -3.87 6.82
C GLU A 153 14.72 -3.21 5.67
N THR A 154 14.04 -2.74 4.63
CA THR A 154 14.67 -2.27 3.38
C THR A 154 14.44 -0.79 3.10
N ALA A 155 13.53 -0.16 3.84
CA ALA A 155 13.18 1.25 3.67
C ALA A 155 14.37 2.19 3.95
N PRO A 156 14.70 3.10 3.02
CA PRO A 156 15.70 4.14 3.25
C PRO A 156 15.18 5.20 4.23
N TRP A 157 16.09 5.91 4.87
CA TRP A 157 15.76 6.82 5.99
C TRP A 157 14.70 7.88 5.66
N HIS A 158 14.68 8.40 4.43
CA HIS A 158 13.76 9.45 4.01
C HIS A 158 12.32 8.98 3.80
N GLU A 159 12.10 7.66 3.76
CA GLU A 159 10.78 7.04 3.62
C GLU A 159 10.18 6.59 4.96
N VAL A 160 10.99 6.56 6.02
CA VAL A 160 10.64 5.94 7.31
C VAL A 160 9.38 6.56 7.92
N GLU A 161 9.34 7.90 8.03
CA GLU A 161 8.20 8.60 8.63
C GLU A 161 6.90 8.29 7.87
N SER A 162 6.94 8.40 6.54
CA SER A 162 5.81 8.11 5.66
C SER A 162 5.35 6.66 5.78
N LEU A 163 6.28 5.70 5.83
CA LEU A 163 5.95 4.28 5.91
C LEU A 163 5.39 3.89 7.29
N ARG A 164 5.91 4.44 8.39
CA ARG A 164 5.35 4.22 9.74
C ARG A 164 3.89 4.64 9.79
N ASP A 165 3.62 5.86 9.37
CA ASP A 165 2.29 6.43 9.37
C ASP A 165 1.35 5.68 8.40
N ALA A 166 1.85 5.30 7.21
CA ALA A 166 1.07 4.53 6.24
C ALA A 166 0.69 3.13 6.73
N LEU A 167 1.63 2.42 7.36
CA LEU A 167 1.42 1.09 7.93
C LEU A 167 0.36 1.15 9.03
N TRP A 168 0.51 2.08 9.97
CA TRP A 168 -0.47 2.28 11.04
C TRP A 168 -1.85 2.61 10.46
N LYS A 169 -1.98 3.65 9.63
CA LYS A 169 -3.26 4.04 9.04
C LYS A 169 -3.90 2.92 8.23
N HIS A 170 -3.10 2.08 7.57
CA HIS A 170 -3.63 0.95 6.83
C HIS A 170 -4.21 -0.12 7.77
N LEU A 171 -3.44 -0.54 8.78
CA LEU A 171 -3.85 -1.60 9.72
C LEU A 171 -5.02 -1.16 10.59
N ALA A 172 -5.00 0.09 11.06
CA ALA A 172 -6.02 0.69 11.91
C ALA A 172 -7.21 1.28 11.13
N SER A 173 -7.29 1.06 9.81
CA SER A 173 -8.36 1.56 8.93
C SER A 173 -8.63 3.06 9.05
N GLN A 174 -7.58 3.86 9.27
CA GLN A 174 -7.71 5.31 9.41
C GLN A 174 -7.92 5.97 8.05
N MET A 175 -8.84 6.93 7.99
CA MET A 175 -9.05 7.75 6.82
C MET A 175 -8.11 8.96 6.83
N SER A 176 -7.40 9.22 5.74
CA SER A 176 -6.55 10.40 5.60
C SER A 176 -6.34 10.72 4.12
N ILE A 177 -6.25 12.01 3.78
CA ILE A 177 -5.78 12.49 2.48
C ILE A 177 -4.89 13.69 2.75
N LYS A 178 -3.60 13.61 2.40
CA LYS A 178 -2.64 14.67 2.71
C LYS A 178 -1.65 14.91 1.58
N VAL A 179 -1.17 16.15 1.55
CA VAL A 179 -0.02 16.59 0.76
C VAL A 179 0.93 17.28 1.74
N ILE A 180 2.09 16.68 1.95
CA ILE A 180 3.12 17.12 2.88
C ILE A 180 4.30 17.63 2.06
N LEU A 181 4.68 18.88 2.30
CA LEU A 181 5.77 19.56 1.59
C LEU A 181 6.71 20.17 2.64
N PRO A 182 7.68 19.39 3.14
CA PRO A 182 8.64 19.86 4.13
C PRO A 182 9.53 20.98 3.56
N GLN A 183 9.94 21.92 4.42
CA GLN A 183 10.77 23.06 4.02
C GLN A 183 12.27 22.79 4.17
N ASN A 184 12.68 22.03 5.19
CA ASN A 184 14.09 21.86 5.55
C ASN A 184 14.76 20.72 4.80
N PHE A 185 14.04 19.62 4.60
CA PHE A 185 14.48 18.49 3.81
C PHE A 185 13.43 18.22 2.75
N PRO A 186 13.62 18.71 1.51
CA PRO A 186 12.56 18.73 0.52
C PRO A 186 12.35 17.31 -0.02
N ILE A 187 11.58 16.50 0.70
CA ILE A 187 11.03 15.23 0.25
C ILE A 187 9.52 15.39 0.33
N PHE A 188 8.82 15.35 -0.80
CA PHE A 188 7.37 15.52 -0.80
C PHE A 188 6.70 14.19 -0.46
N HIS A 189 5.60 14.26 0.30
CA HIS A 189 4.75 13.10 0.56
C HIS A 189 3.32 13.39 0.04
N LEU A 190 2.76 12.46 -0.72
CA LEU A 190 1.36 12.49 -1.17
C LEU A 190 0.70 11.22 -0.67
N GLU A 191 -0.40 11.32 0.07
CA GLU A 191 -1.03 10.14 0.66
C GLU A 191 -2.56 10.19 0.56
N PHE A 192 -3.14 9.00 0.40
CA PHE A 192 -4.53 8.76 0.76
C PHE A 192 -4.70 7.40 1.44
N HIS A 193 -5.66 7.32 2.35
CA HIS A 193 -6.07 6.14 3.08
C HIS A 193 -7.59 6.15 3.11
N LEU A 194 -8.19 5.15 2.46
CA LEU A 194 -9.61 5.10 2.16
C LEU A 194 -10.21 3.82 2.76
N PRO A 195 -10.85 3.93 3.93
CA PRO A 195 -11.65 2.83 4.47
C PRO A 195 -12.97 2.74 3.72
N TYR A 196 -13.40 1.52 3.43
CA TYR A 196 -14.66 1.24 2.76
C TYR A 196 -15.25 -0.08 3.22
N LEU A 197 -16.55 -0.25 2.99
CA LEU A 197 -17.23 -1.51 3.24
C LEU A 197 -17.29 -2.29 1.94
N SER A 198 -16.90 -3.56 2.02
CA SER A 198 -16.86 -4.43 0.86
C SER A 198 -17.71 -5.67 1.07
N LEU A 199 -18.55 -5.98 0.08
CA LEU A 199 -19.41 -7.16 0.13
C LEU A 199 -18.64 -8.35 -0.45
N ARG A 200 -18.42 -9.39 0.37
CA ARG A 200 -17.68 -10.60 -0.03
C ARG A 200 -18.42 -11.86 0.41
N GLN A 201 -17.97 -13.01 -0.08
CA GLN A 201 -18.42 -14.29 0.45
C GLN A 201 -17.90 -14.43 1.88
N ALA A 202 -18.76 -14.84 2.81
CA ALA A 202 -18.34 -15.08 4.17
C ALA A 202 -17.42 -16.32 4.24
N PRO A 203 -16.42 -16.33 5.13
CA PRO A 203 -15.61 -17.52 5.35
C PRO A 203 -16.50 -18.68 5.84
N PRO A 204 -16.12 -19.94 5.56
CA PRO A 204 -16.90 -21.12 5.97
C PRO A 204 -17.09 -21.23 7.49
N GLU A 205 -16.14 -20.69 8.27
CA GLU A 205 -16.17 -20.70 9.72
C GLU A 205 -16.12 -19.26 10.29
N PRO A 206 -17.13 -18.84 11.08
CA PRO A 206 -17.22 -17.48 11.61
C PRO A 206 -16.19 -17.16 12.71
N HIS A 207 -15.35 -18.12 13.10
CA HIS A 207 -14.44 -18.01 14.25
C HIS A 207 -12.97 -18.32 13.94
N SER A 208 -12.53 -18.31 12.68
CA SER A 208 -11.09 -18.34 12.37
C SER A 208 -10.55 -16.90 12.29
N PRO A 209 -9.74 -16.43 13.26
CA PRO A 209 -9.11 -15.10 13.20
C PRO A 209 -8.17 -14.96 12.00
N GLU A 210 -7.67 -16.10 11.53
CA GLU A 210 -6.67 -16.24 10.47
C GLU A 210 -7.21 -15.92 9.07
N ALA A 211 -8.53 -15.96 8.85
CA ALA A 211 -9.10 -15.81 7.52
C ALA A 211 -9.09 -14.37 6.97
N ASN A 212 -8.95 -13.34 7.81
CA ASN A 212 -9.16 -11.94 7.39
C ASN A 212 -8.09 -10.94 7.90
N ASN A 213 -6.85 -11.38 8.16
CA ASN A 213 -5.79 -10.51 8.71
C ASN A 213 -6.24 -9.69 9.94
N GLY A 214 -7.15 -10.23 10.77
CA GLY A 214 -7.71 -9.54 11.93
C GLY A 214 -8.78 -8.48 11.65
N ARG A 215 -9.19 -8.24 10.39
CA ARG A 215 -10.23 -7.24 10.07
C ARG A 215 -11.64 -7.74 10.44
N ALA A 216 -12.46 -6.84 10.98
CA ALA A 216 -13.83 -7.14 11.35
C ALA A 216 -14.72 -7.38 10.12
N TRP A 217 -15.68 -8.28 10.24
CA TRP A 217 -16.74 -8.48 9.25
C TRP A 217 -18.08 -8.71 9.92
N THR A 218 -19.16 -8.34 9.23
CA THR A 218 -20.54 -8.49 9.69
C THR A 218 -21.26 -9.50 8.83
N ASP A 219 -21.86 -10.51 9.46
CA ASP A 219 -22.70 -11.50 8.78
C ASP A 219 -24.03 -10.88 8.31
N LEU A 220 -24.37 -11.12 7.03
CA LEU A 220 -25.63 -10.70 6.43
C LEU A 220 -26.57 -11.87 6.11
N SER A 221 -26.32 -13.07 6.63
CA SER A 221 -27.17 -14.25 6.45
C SER A 221 -28.64 -14.00 6.81
N PHE A 222 -28.91 -13.11 7.78
CA PHE A 222 -30.27 -12.71 8.16
C PHE A 222 -31.07 -11.99 7.05
N LEU A 223 -30.38 -11.45 6.04
CA LEU A 223 -31.00 -10.80 4.87
C LEU A 223 -31.18 -11.77 3.70
N GLU A 224 -30.77 -13.04 3.81
CA GLU A 224 -30.88 -14.03 2.75
C GLU A 224 -32.10 -14.95 2.99
N PRO A 225 -33.20 -14.77 2.24
CA PRO A 225 -34.46 -15.50 2.50
C PRO A 225 -34.39 -17.00 2.14
N GLU A 226 -33.45 -17.42 1.29
CA GLU A 226 -33.28 -18.82 0.90
C GLU A 226 -32.39 -19.58 1.89
N LYS A 227 -33.02 -20.21 2.90
CA LYS A 227 -32.37 -21.19 3.77
C LYS A 227 -31.84 -22.37 2.92
N GLY A 228 -30.53 -22.46 2.72
CA GLY A 228 -29.90 -23.65 2.13
C GLY A 228 -28.69 -23.43 1.22
N LYS A 229 -28.28 -22.19 0.91
CA LYS A 229 -27.03 -21.96 0.18
C LYS A 229 -25.84 -21.94 1.13
N LEU A 230 -24.84 -22.76 0.83
CA LEU A 230 -23.55 -22.88 1.52
C LEU A 230 -22.64 -21.63 1.38
N GLN A 231 -23.14 -20.53 0.82
CA GLN A 231 -22.38 -19.31 0.51
C GLN A 231 -23.20 -18.09 0.90
N HIS A 232 -23.21 -17.76 2.18
CA HIS A 232 -23.79 -16.51 2.66
C HIS A 232 -22.76 -15.37 2.49
N ARG A 233 -23.24 -14.14 2.30
CA ARG A 233 -22.36 -12.97 2.15
C ARG A 233 -22.14 -12.24 3.48
N GLY A 234 -20.98 -11.61 3.59
CA GLY A 234 -20.62 -10.73 4.71
C GLY A 234 -20.18 -9.34 4.23
N VAL A 235 -20.29 -8.36 5.11
CA VAL A 235 -19.69 -7.03 4.92
C VAL A 235 -18.35 -7.00 5.62
N PHE A 236 -17.30 -6.69 4.89
CA PHE A 236 -15.92 -6.64 5.37
C PHE A 236 -15.48 -5.19 5.47
N GLU A 237 -14.79 -4.85 6.54
CA GLU A 237 -14.04 -3.60 6.64
C GLU A 237 -12.80 -3.71 5.77
N ALA A 238 -12.78 -2.98 4.66
CA ALA A 238 -11.69 -2.94 3.69
C ALA A 238 -10.96 -1.60 3.75
N GLN A 239 -9.70 -1.60 3.34
CA GLN A 239 -8.84 -0.43 3.35
C GLN A 239 -7.94 -0.44 2.12
N ILE A 240 -7.83 0.71 1.46
CA ILE A 240 -6.77 0.98 0.49
C ILE A 240 -5.94 2.15 1.02
N SER A 241 -4.63 2.00 1.00
CA SER A 241 -3.68 3.05 1.35
C SER A 241 -2.69 3.22 0.21
N PHE A 242 -2.43 4.47 -0.18
CA PHE A 242 -1.44 4.78 -1.20
C PHE A 242 -0.63 5.99 -0.77
N VAL A 243 0.69 5.84 -0.80
CA VAL A 243 1.64 6.89 -0.41
C VAL A 243 2.70 7.02 -1.49
N ILE A 244 2.99 8.25 -1.88
CA ILE A 244 4.16 8.60 -2.69
C ILE A 244 5.12 9.40 -1.82
N VAL A 245 6.40 9.01 -1.84
CA VAL A 245 7.51 9.74 -1.22
C VAL A 245 8.53 10.04 -2.30
N GLY A 246 9.03 11.27 -2.41
CA GLY A 246 10.01 11.57 -3.46
C GLY A 246 10.84 12.82 -3.24
N SER A 247 12.04 12.81 -3.80
CA SER A 247 12.94 13.98 -3.79
C SER A 247 12.58 14.99 -4.87
N ASP A 248 12.05 14.51 -6.00
CA ASP A 248 11.69 15.32 -7.16
C ASP A 248 10.77 14.54 -8.10
N ASN A 249 10.36 15.16 -9.20
CA ASN A 249 9.50 14.53 -10.19
C ASN A 249 10.16 13.36 -10.93
N TYR A 250 11.47 13.19 -10.79
CA TYR A 250 12.25 12.15 -11.46
C TYR A 250 12.49 10.95 -10.54
N ARG A 251 12.57 11.16 -9.23
CA ARG A 251 12.85 10.13 -8.23
C ARG A 251 11.84 10.09 -7.11
N TRP A 252 11.06 9.02 -7.09
CA TRP A 252 10.00 8.83 -6.12
C TRP A 252 9.53 7.37 -6.04
N ASP A 253 8.96 7.04 -4.89
CA ASP A 253 8.52 5.71 -4.50
C ASP A 253 7.02 5.77 -4.22
N GLY A 254 6.29 4.78 -4.73
CA GLY A 254 4.87 4.60 -4.48
C GLY A 254 4.61 3.30 -3.74
N TYR A 255 3.96 3.38 -2.60
CA TYR A 255 3.54 2.23 -1.80
C TYR A 255 2.03 2.14 -1.78
N CYS A 256 1.47 1.05 -2.27
CA CYS A 256 0.04 0.80 -2.26
C CYS A 256 -0.29 -0.49 -1.50
N PHE A 257 -1.08 -0.35 -0.44
CA PHE A 257 -1.56 -1.45 0.39
C PHE A 257 -3.06 -1.61 0.16
N ALA A 258 -3.50 -2.74 -0.38
CA ALA A 258 -4.89 -2.96 -0.75
C ALA A 258 -5.49 -4.17 -0.04
N PHE A 259 -6.80 -4.10 0.15
CA PHE A 259 -7.58 -5.20 0.71
C PHE A 259 -7.81 -6.35 -0.27
N ASP A 260 -7.90 -6.07 -1.58
CA ASP A 260 -8.46 -7.02 -2.56
C ASP A 260 -7.73 -8.36 -2.69
N ASP A 261 -8.50 -9.41 -2.94
CA ASP A 261 -8.08 -10.82 -2.97
C ASP A 261 -7.62 -11.33 -4.33
N GLU A 262 -7.67 -10.49 -5.37
CA GLU A 262 -7.47 -10.95 -6.73
C GLU A 262 -5.97 -11.17 -7.00
N GLU A 263 -5.47 -12.37 -6.66
CA GLU A 263 -4.17 -12.88 -7.10
C GLU A 263 -4.03 -12.80 -8.63
N GLU A 264 -5.16 -12.93 -9.35
CA GLU A 264 -5.26 -12.74 -10.81
C GLU A 264 -4.78 -11.35 -11.29
N LEU A 265 -4.85 -10.30 -10.45
CA LEU A 265 -4.34 -8.96 -10.81
C LEU A 265 -2.82 -8.94 -10.99
N LEU A 266 -2.12 -9.94 -10.44
CA LEU A 266 -0.67 -10.00 -10.42
C LEU A 266 -0.12 -11.01 -11.43
N ASP A 267 -0.97 -11.82 -12.06
CA ASP A 267 -0.58 -12.98 -12.88
C ASP A 267 -0.78 -12.79 -14.40
N ASP A 268 -0.93 -11.55 -14.89
CA ASP A 268 -0.95 -11.28 -16.35
C ASP A 268 0.45 -11.40 -16.95
N ASP A 269 0.81 -12.63 -17.34
CA ASP A 269 2.06 -12.99 -18.03
C ASP A 269 2.03 -12.71 -19.55
N SER A 270 1.04 -11.95 -20.04
CA SER A 270 1.01 -11.60 -21.46
C SER A 270 2.02 -10.49 -21.77
N ASP A 271 3.02 -10.83 -22.60
CA ASP A 271 4.07 -9.90 -23.05
C ASP A 271 3.55 -8.63 -23.77
N ALA A 272 2.26 -8.56 -24.11
CA ALA A 272 1.68 -7.49 -24.90
C ALA A 272 1.35 -6.24 -24.07
N VAL A 273 0.77 -6.39 -22.87
CA VAL A 273 0.31 -5.25 -22.04
C VAL A 273 0.44 -5.57 -20.56
N ARG A 274 1.51 -5.09 -19.91
CA ARG A 274 1.63 -5.15 -18.45
C ARG A 274 0.79 -4.04 -17.83
N MET A 275 -0.24 -4.40 -17.07
CA MET A 275 -1.11 -3.42 -16.40
C MET A 275 -0.53 -2.94 -15.07
N ASP A 276 -0.90 -1.74 -14.65
CA ASP A 276 -0.57 -1.19 -13.33
C ASP A 276 -1.66 -1.58 -12.31
N PRO A 277 -1.40 -2.52 -11.38
CA PRO A 277 -2.41 -2.96 -10.41
C PRO A 277 -2.76 -1.88 -9.39
N ILE A 278 -1.90 -0.87 -9.16
CA ILE A 278 -2.21 0.25 -8.26
C ILE A 278 -3.40 1.05 -8.79
N SER A 279 -3.61 1.05 -10.11
CA SER A 279 -4.69 1.78 -10.77
C SER A 279 -5.98 0.98 -10.98
N TRP A 280 -6.13 -0.16 -10.29
CA TRP A 280 -7.39 -0.90 -10.26
C TRP A 280 -8.57 -0.01 -9.85
N ASN A 281 -9.68 -0.13 -10.58
CA ASN A 281 -10.91 0.65 -10.33
C ASN A 281 -12.10 -0.20 -9.87
N GLY A 282 -11.87 -1.45 -9.45
CA GLY A 282 -12.92 -2.40 -9.10
C GLY A 282 -13.39 -3.28 -10.26
N LYS A 283 -12.89 -3.07 -11.49
CA LYS A 283 -13.24 -3.86 -12.68
C LYS A 283 -12.06 -4.18 -13.59
N SER A 284 -11.18 -3.20 -13.78
CA SER A 284 -9.98 -3.33 -14.60
C SER A 284 -8.91 -2.37 -14.12
N CYS A 285 -7.65 -2.68 -14.40
CA CYS A 285 -6.58 -1.70 -14.30
C CYS A 285 -6.77 -0.64 -15.40
N THR A 286 -6.57 0.63 -15.07
CA THR A 286 -6.79 1.76 -15.99
C THR A 286 -5.54 2.15 -16.78
N TYR A 287 -4.35 1.87 -16.25
CA TYR A 287 -3.09 2.31 -16.86
C TYR A 287 -2.20 1.13 -17.23
N ASN A 288 -1.53 1.27 -18.37
CA ASN A 288 -0.50 0.36 -18.85
C ASN A 288 0.81 0.72 -18.15
N ALA A 289 1.36 -0.20 -17.36
CA ALA A 289 2.62 0.00 -16.65
C ALA A 289 3.76 0.31 -17.63
N ASN A 290 3.77 -0.27 -18.85
CA ASN A 290 4.79 0.01 -19.87
C ASN A 290 4.78 1.46 -20.38
N HIS A 291 3.70 2.22 -20.14
CA HIS A 291 3.58 3.65 -20.46
C HIS A 291 3.27 4.45 -19.17
N PRO A 292 4.27 4.60 -18.27
CA PRO A 292 4.04 5.12 -16.94
C PRO A 292 3.71 6.62 -16.94
N ILE A 293 2.82 7.03 -16.06
CA ILE A 293 2.67 8.44 -15.70
C ILE A 293 3.84 8.79 -14.76
N TRP A 294 4.75 9.62 -15.26
CA TRP A 294 5.99 9.93 -14.54
C TRP A 294 5.83 11.03 -13.48
N ASP A 295 5.05 12.08 -13.76
CA ASP A 295 4.82 13.17 -12.79
C ASP A 295 4.06 12.59 -11.58
N PRO A 296 4.65 12.65 -10.37
CA PRO A 296 4.10 11.99 -9.19
C PRO A 296 2.72 12.54 -8.80
N ARG A 297 2.45 13.82 -9.06
CA ARG A 297 1.14 14.44 -8.76
C ARG A 297 0.07 13.96 -9.74
N LYS A 298 0.43 13.88 -11.02
CA LYS A 298 -0.49 13.33 -12.03
C LYS A 298 -0.79 11.86 -11.74
N TYR A 299 0.23 11.08 -11.40
CA TYR A 299 0.06 9.67 -11.04
C TYR A 299 -0.80 9.52 -9.78
N PHE A 300 -0.53 10.29 -8.73
CA PHE A 300 -1.33 10.30 -7.50
C PHE A 300 -2.81 10.57 -7.76
N LEU A 301 -3.13 11.60 -8.56
CA LEU A 301 -4.51 11.94 -8.88
C LEU A 301 -5.20 10.86 -9.73
N ALA A 302 -4.48 10.29 -10.70
CA ALA A 302 -4.96 9.19 -11.54
C ALA A 302 -5.29 7.93 -10.72
N VAL A 303 -4.40 7.56 -9.78
CA VAL A 303 -4.60 6.44 -8.86
C VAL A 303 -5.76 6.74 -7.90
N PHE A 304 -5.82 7.96 -7.35
CA PHE A 304 -6.91 8.39 -6.47
C PHE A 304 -8.28 8.30 -7.16
N GLU A 305 -8.40 8.79 -8.39
CA GLU A 305 -9.64 8.68 -9.18
C GLU A 305 -10.04 7.20 -9.41
N SER A 306 -9.08 6.36 -9.76
CA SER A 306 -9.32 4.93 -9.99
C SER A 306 -9.81 4.24 -8.72
N ARG A 307 -9.12 4.45 -7.59
CA ARG A 307 -9.49 3.84 -6.30
C ARG A 307 -10.77 4.41 -5.70
N MET A 308 -11.06 5.70 -5.91
CA MET A 308 -12.37 6.26 -5.53
C MET A 308 -13.51 5.66 -6.36
N THR A 309 -13.27 5.36 -7.64
CA THR A 309 -14.24 4.66 -8.49
C THR A 309 -14.53 3.26 -7.96
N GLN A 310 -13.49 2.54 -7.52
CA GLN A 310 -13.62 1.24 -6.86
C GLN A 310 -14.49 1.36 -5.60
N VAL A 311 -14.14 2.29 -4.70
CA VAL A 311 -14.85 2.50 -3.43
C VAL A 311 -16.33 2.80 -3.70
N LEU A 312 -16.63 3.69 -4.66
CA LEU A 312 -18.01 3.99 -5.03
C LEU A 312 -18.76 2.74 -5.53
N ALA A 313 -18.14 1.93 -6.38
CA ALA A 313 -18.75 0.71 -6.92
C ALA A 313 -19.05 -0.32 -5.81
N GLU A 314 -18.16 -0.48 -4.83
CA GLU A 314 -18.36 -1.34 -3.66
C GLU A 314 -19.54 -0.87 -2.81
N PHE A 315 -19.61 0.43 -2.51
CA PHE A 315 -20.73 1.04 -1.79
C PHE A 315 -22.06 0.87 -2.54
N GLU A 316 -22.09 1.11 -3.85
CA GLU A 316 -23.29 0.92 -4.65
C GLU A 316 -23.75 -0.55 -4.67
N CYS A 317 -22.81 -1.49 -4.79
CA CYS A 317 -23.10 -2.93 -4.76
C CYS A 317 -23.76 -3.32 -3.43
N LEU A 318 -23.18 -2.88 -2.31
CA LEU A 318 -23.71 -3.13 -0.97
C LEU A 318 -25.12 -2.57 -0.80
N ILE A 319 -25.34 -1.29 -1.14
CA ILE A 319 -26.65 -0.63 -1.01
C ILE A 319 -27.70 -1.33 -1.88
N ARG A 320 -27.38 -1.68 -3.13
CA ARG A 320 -28.31 -2.36 -4.04
C ARG A 320 -28.71 -3.73 -3.48
N MET A 321 -27.77 -4.50 -2.95
CA MET A 321 -28.05 -5.80 -2.36
C MET A 321 -28.92 -5.67 -1.09
N ILE A 322 -28.57 -4.77 -0.15
CA ILE A 322 -29.36 -4.55 1.07
C ILE A 322 -30.79 -4.12 0.71
N ALA A 323 -30.94 -3.13 -0.18
CA ALA A 323 -32.24 -2.62 -0.58
C ALA A 323 -33.11 -3.67 -1.27
N LYS A 324 -32.52 -4.54 -2.10
CA LYS A 324 -33.22 -5.66 -2.74
C LYS A 324 -33.75 -6.65 -1.69
N ASN A 325 -32.90 -7.05 -0.73
CA ASN A 325 -33.25 -8.05 0.26
C ASN A 325 -34.30 -7.54 1.26
N ILE A 326 -34.22 -6.27 1.68
CA ILE A 326 -35.25 -5.64 2.52
C ILE A 326 -36.60 -5.62 1.80
N LYS A 327 -36.65 -5.27 0.51
CA LYS A 327 -37.91 -5.26 -0.26
C LYS A 327 -38.52 -6.65 -0.37
N GLN A 328 -37.70 -7.67 -0.57
CA GLN A 328 -38.18 -9.05 -0.61
C GLN A 328 -38.76 -9.47 0.74
N TYR A 329 -38.04 -9.22 1.83
CA TYR A 329 -38.51 -9.53 3.18
C TYR A 329 -39.85 -8.85 3.51
N VAL A 330 -39.97 -7.55 3.24
CA VAL A 330 -41.23 -6.81 3.48
C VAL A 330 -42.36 -7.28 2.56
N GLY A 331 -42.05 -7.61 1.31
CA GLY A 331 -43.03 -8.10 0.33
C GLY A 331 -43.54 -9.52 0.60
N GLU A 332 -42.79 -10.35 1.32
CA GLU A 332 -43.20 -11.70 1.76
C GLU A 332 -44.06 -11.66 3.04
N THR A 333 -44.22 -10.50 3.68
CA THR A 333 -44.95 -10.34 4.97
C THR A 333 -46.37 -9.76 4.80
N LEU A 334 -46.85 -9.55 3.57
CA LEU A 334 -48.23 -9.14 3.22
C LEU A 334 -48.90 -10.26 2.42
#